data_AF-W4RYN3-F1
#
_entry.id   AF-W4RYN3-F1
#
_cell.length_a   1.000
_cell.length_b   1.000
_cell.length_c   1.000
_cell.angle_alpha   90.00
_cell.angle_beta   90.00
_cell.angle_gamma   90.00
#
_symmetry.space_group_name_H-M   'P 1'
#
loop_
_entity.id
_entity.type
_entity.pdbx_description
1 polymer ?
#
loop_
_entity_poly.entity_id
_entity_poly.type
_entity_poly.pdbx_seq_one_letter_code
_entity_poly.pdbx_strand_id
1 'polypeptide(L)' 'MGTGLLPSNTKAHGPQDINWTAGSAGALAISPSDASPEEAPRSGDLETAKLLGKRVAEFAGKLKG' A
#
# COMPACT_ATOMS: atom_id res chain seq x y z
N MET A 1 -9.41 -8.64 5.38
CA MET A 1 -8.66 -8.98 4.16
C MET A 1 -7.45 -8.07 4.09
N GLY A 2 -6.25 -8.61 3.89
CA GLY A 2 -5.00 -7.84 3.85
C GLY A 2 -4.53 -7.46 2.43
N THR A 3 -3.37 -6.80 2.34
CA THR A 3 -2.75 -6.37 1.08
C THR A 3 -2.49 -7.53 0.12
N GLY A 4 -2.16 -8.71 0.66
CA GLY A 4 -1.79 -9.89 -0.14
C GLY A 4 -0.49 -9.73 -0.89
N LEU A 5 0.36 -8.79 -0.46
CA LEU A 5 1.65 -8.46 -1.05
C LEU A 5 2.75 -8.81 -0.04
N LEU A 6 3.88 -9.33 -0.53
CA LEU A 6 5.07 -9.49 0.30
C LEU A 6 5.69 -8.12 0.60
N PRO A 7 6.39 -7.95 1.72
CA PRO A 7 7.16 -6.74 1.97
C PRO A 7 8.32 -6.65 0.97
N SER A 8 8.63 -5.44 0.48
CA SER A 8 9.71 -5.20 -0.48
C SER A 8 10.91 -4.48 0.12
N ASN A 9 10.98 -4.30 1.45
CA ASN A 9 11.98 -3.48 2.15
C ASN A 9 13.40 -4.10 2.27
N THR A 10 13.90 -4.73 1.22
CA THR A 10 15.32 -5.10 1.16
C THR A 10 16.20 -3.86 1.01
N LYS A 11 17.51 -3.98 1.26
CA LYS A 11 18.46 -2.86 1.13
C LYS A 11 18.54 -2.23 -0.28
N ALA A 12 18.10 -2.95 -1.32
CA ALA A 12 18.09 -2.49 -2.70
C ALA A 12 16.81 -1.72 -3.08
N HIS A 13 15.81 -1.70 -2.19
CA HIS A 13 14.49 -1.14 -2.44
C HIS A 13 14.23 0.10 -1.60
N GLY A 14 13.35 0.96 -2.11
CA GLY A 14 13.04 2.24 -1.51
C GLY A 14 11.53 2.50 -1.44
N PRO A 15 11.14 3.65 -0.87
CA PRO A 15 9.74 3.95 -0.61
C PRO A 15 8.86 4.16 -1.87
N GLN A 16 9.44 4.14 -3.07
CA GLN A 16 8.67 4.09 -4.31
C GLN A 16 8.20 2.67 -4.65
N ASP A 17 8.77 1.64 -4.03
CA ASP A 17 8.44 0.25 -4.25
C ASP A 17 7.12 -0.13 -3.55
N ILE A 18 6.35 -0.99 -4.21
CA ILE A 18 5.08 -1.50 -3.68
C ILE A 18 5.34 -2.26 -2.38
N ASN A 19 4.55 -1.94 -1.35
CA ASN A 19 4.59 -2.54 -0.02
C ASN A 19 5.95 -2.48 0.67
N TRP A 20 6.72 -1.40 0.43
CA TRP A 20 7.98 -1.16 1.15
C TRP A 20 7.74 -0.94 2.66
N THR A 21 6.64 -0.29 3.03
CA THR A 21 6.23 -0.11 4.44
C THR A 21 5.76 -1.42 5.11
N ALA A 22 5.74 -2.54 4.38
CA ALA A 22 5.50 -3.90 4.90
C ALA A 22 4.11 -4.10 5.56
N GLY A 23 3.06 -3.49 5.01
CA GLY A 23 1.69 -3.66 5.48
C GLY A 23 1.13 -5.06 5.15
N SER A 24 0.62 -5.76 6.17
CA SER A 24 -0.02 -7.08 6.01
C SER A 24 -1.55 -6.99 6.12
N ALA A 25 -2.06 -6.49 7.25
CA ALA A 25 -3.50 -6.36 7.49
C ALA A 25 -4.18 -5.22 6.69
N GLY A 26 -3.38 -4.28 6.15
CA GLY A 26 -3.85 -3.14 5.38
C GLY A 26 -2.68 -2.37 4.77
N ALA A 27 -3.00 -1.34 3.98
CA ALA A 27 -1.98 -0.45 3.42
C ALA A 27 -1.41 0.44 4.53
N LEU A 28 -0.08 0.58 4.55
CA LEU A 28 0.64 1.47 5.44
C LEU A 28 1.42 2.48 4.60
N ALA A 29 1.60 3.67 5.16
CA ALA A 29 2.42 4.73 4.60
C ALA A 29 3.20 5.40 5.73
N ILE A 30 4.39 5.93 5.44
CA ILE A 30 5.19 6.71 6.39
C ILE A 30 5.50 8.05 5.76
N SER A 31 5.28 9.14 6.49
CA SER A 31 5.60 10.50 6.08
C SER A 31 6.41 11.20 7.18
N PRO A 32 7.42 12.02 6.83
CA PRO A 32 7.94 13.03 7.74
C PRO A 32 6.80 13.92 8.28
N SER A 33 6.94 14.43 9.50
CA SER A 33 5.89 15.25 10.14
C SER A 33 5.67 16.61 9.47
N ASP A 34 6.63 17.08 8.69
CA ASP A 34 6.66 18.35 7.97
C ASP A 34 6.46 18.20 6.46
N ALA A 35 6.15 17.00 5.97
CA ALA A 35 5.89 16.76 4.55
C ALA A 35 4.55 17.35 4.10
N SER A 36 4.52 17.92 2.90
CA SER A 36 3.29 18.37 2.24
C SER A 36 2.50 17.18 1.63
N PRO A 37 1.22 17.39 1.27
CA PRO A 37 0.42 16.38 0.55
C PRO A 37 1.00 15.97 -0.82
N GLU A 38 1.82 16.82 -1.43
CA GLU A 38 2.51 16.53 -2.70
C GLU A 38 3.74 15.64 -2.52
N GLU A 39 4.35 15.64 -1.32
CA GLU A 39 5.54 14.86 -1.00
C GLU A 39 5.21 13.47 -0.45
N ALA A 40 4.04 13.33 0.19
CA ALA A 40 3.59 12.06 0.76
C ALA A 40 2.05 11.93 0.79
N PRO A 41 1.47 10.71 0.72
CA PRO A 41 2.13 9.41 0.72
C PRO A 41 2.98 9.16 -0.53
N ARG A 42 4.03 8.34 -0.40
CA ARG A 42 4.96 8.08 -1.50
C ARG A 42 4.32 7.17 -2.54
N SER A 43 4.86 7.16 -3.76
CA SER A 43 4.27 6.43 -4.89
C SER A 43 4.03 4.94 -4.59
N GLY A 44 4.94 4.28 -3.87
CA GLY A 44 4.81 2.88 -3.48
C GLY A 44 3.65 2.64 -2.51
N ASP A 45 3.44 3.54 -1.56
CA ASP A 45 2.33 3.48 -0.60
C ASP A 45 0.98 3.66 -1.33
N LEU A 46 0.89 4.65 -2.24
CA LEU A 46 -0.30 4.90 -3.05
C LEU A 46 -0.66 3.71 -3.94
N GLU A 47 0.33 3.10 -4.60
CA GLU A 47 0.10 1.95 -5.46
C GLU A 47 -0.33 0.71 -4.65
N THR A 48 0.27 0.51 -3.47
CA THR A 48 -0.16 -0.53 -2.52
C THR A 48 -1.62 -0.34 -2.11
N ALA A 49 -2.03 0.90 -1.81
CA ALA A 49 -3.41 1.22 -1.45
C ALA A 49 -4.40 0.96 -2.60
N LYS A 50 -4.04 1.30 -3.85
CA LYS A 50 -4.87 0.99 -5.03
C LYS A 50 -5.05 -0.53 -5.21
N LEU A 51 -3.98 -1.30 -5.08
CA LEU A 51 -4.03 -2.76 -5.19
C LEU A 51 -4.90 -3.38 -4.09
N LEU A 52 -4.79 -2.89 -2.84
CA LEU A 52 -5.68 -3.29 -1.77
C LEU A 52 -7.14 -2.94 -2.09
N GLY A 53 -7.41 -1.72 -2.58
CA GLY A 53 -8.75 -1.27 -2.98
C GLY A 53 -9.37 -2.17 -4.05
N LYS A 54 -8.59 -2.55 -5.08
CA LYS A 54 -8.99 -3.51 -6.10
C LYS A 54 -9.40 -4.85 -5.48
N ARG A 55 -8.57 -5.41 -4.59
CA ARG A 55 -8.87 -6.68 -3.90
C ARG A 55 -10.15 -6.60 -3.07
N VAL A 56 -10.35 -5.50 -2.34
CA VAL A 56 -11.57 -5.24 -1.57
C VAL A 56 -12.80 -5.21 -2.48
N ALA A 57 -12.74 -4.48 -3.59
CA ALA A 57 -13.84 -4.40 -4.56
C ALA A 57 -14.17 -5.78 -5.18
N GLU A 58 -13.14 -6.53 -5.58
CA GLU A 58 -13.31 -7.89 -6.13
C GLU A 58 -13.97 -8.84 -5.12
N PHE A 59 -13.53 -8.82 -3.87
CA PHE A 59 -14.12 -9.65 -2.82
C PHE A 59 -15.56 -9.22 -2.50
N ALA A 60 -15.81 -7.93 -2.37
CA ALA A 60 -17.16 -7.41 -2.15
C ALA A 60 -18.11 -7.79 -3.31
N GLY A 61 -17.62 -7.80 -4.55
CA GLY A 61 -18.37 -8.27 -5.72
C GLY A 61 -18.80 -9.73 -5.61
N LYS A 62 -17.96 -10.61 -5.05
CA LYS A 62 -18.29 -12.03 -4.81
C LYS A 62 -19.34 -12.22 -3.72
N LEU A 63 -19.44 -11.30 -2.76
CA LEU A 63 -20.42 -11.35 -1.67
C LEU A 63 -21.81 -10.85 -2.07
N LYS A 64 -21.92 -10.12 -3.18
CA LYS A 64 -23.20 -9.62 -3.72
C LYS A 64 -23.94 -10.64 -4.61
N GLY A 65 -23.46 -11.89 -4.64
CA GLY A 65 -24.15 -13.02 -5.28
C GLY A 65 -25.31 -13.52 -4.45
#